data_AF-A0A5N6ZII9-F1
#
_entry.id   AF-A0A5N6ZII9-F1
#
_cell.length_a   1.000
_cell.length_b   1.000
_cell.length_c   1.000
_cell.angle_alpha   90.00
_cell.angle_beta   90.00
_cell.angle_gamma   90.00
#
_symmetry.space_group_name_H-M   'P 1'
#
loop_
_entity.id
_entity.type
_entity.pdbx_description
1 polymer ?
#
loop_
_entity_poly.entity_id
_entity_poly.type
_entity_poly.pdbx_seq_one_letter_code
_entity_poly.pdbx_strand_id
1 'polypeptide(L)'
;MAAHTDYSGLKDYLERVLTEGGFPDVLRVPIIARREDHLARQVSSERRQQVYCGISAEPSYAEPVHVCLATDHHSDTVTEVTFDIDSIVGFASSLAVAKQGVRWNPTQMAVSDLQSSLHLDPLPVQYLDPQGRSHRALRAVHEIPHYTFGRLTGFEDISLILLFPRLYRKEQQSSRLRDQDFQI
;
A
#
# COMPACT_ATOMS: atom_id res chain seq x y z
N MET A 1 2.50 27.77 -20.02
CA MET A 1 3.12 27.86 -18.67
C MET A 1 4.03 29.06 -18.67
N ALA A 2 3.70 30.10 -17.92
CA ALA A 2 4.64 31.20 -17.71
C ALA A 2 5.76 30.69 -16.78
N ALA A 3 7.01 30.72 -17.24
CA ALA A 3 8.14 30.45 -16.37
C ALA A 3 8.32 31.65 -15.43
N HIS A 4 8.27 31.42 -14.12
CA HIS A 4 8.68 32.44 -13.16
C HIS A 4 10.17 32.72 -13.34
N THR A 5 10.54 33.99 -13.44
CA THR A 5 11.92 34.44 -13.68
C THR A 5 12.80 34.43 -12.44
N ASP A 6 12.22 34.30 -11.24
CA ASP A 6 12.93 34.22 -9.97
C ASP A 6 12.58 32.89 -9.28
N TYR A 7 13.56 31.99 -9.18
CA TYR A 7 13.42 30.68 -8.54
C TYR A 7 14.72 30.31 -7.84
N SER A 8 14.61 29.65 -6.69
CA SER A 8 15.76 29.15 -5.93
C SER A 8 15.83 27.62 -6.02
N GLY A 9 17.04 27.06 -5.95
CA GLY A 9 17.22 25.64 -5.69
C GLY A 9 16.59 25.24 -4.35
N LEU A 10 16.23 23.96 -4.20
CA LEU A 10 15.83 23.39 -2.92
C LEU A 10 16.96 23.50 -1.90
N LYS A 11 18.22 23.31 -2.32
CA LYS A 11 19.39 23.48 -1.45
C LYS A 11 19.46 24.89 -0.88
N ASP A 12 19.43 25.91 -1.73
CA ASP A 12 19.52 27.32 -1.31
C ASP A 12 18.33 27.73 -0.45
N TYR A 13 17.13 27.21 -0.76
CA TYR A 13 15.94 27.41 0.05
C TYR A 13 16.10 26.82 1.46
N LEU A 14 16.57 25.57 1.56
CA LEU A 14 16.77 24.91 2.84
C LEU A 14 17.89 25.57 3.65
N GLU A 15 19.00 25.97 3.02
CA GLU A 15 20.07 26.71 3.69
C GLU A 15 19.56 28.04 4.26
N ARG A 16 18.72 28.76 3.52
CA ARG A 16 18.06 29.98 4.01
C ARG A 16 17.12 29.71 5.18
N VAL A 17 16.28 28.68 5.10
CA VAL A 17 15.36 28.30 6.19
C VAL A 17 16.13 27.92 7.47
N LEU A 18 17.27 27.24 7.32
CA LEU A 18 18.13 26.82 8.42
C LEU A 18 18.92 27.99 9.03
N THR A 19 19.41 28.93 8.20
CA THR A 19 20.19 30.10 8.66
C THR A 19 19.34 31.21 9.27
N GLU A 20 18.10 31.39 8.80
CA GLU A 20 17.11 32.28 9.44
C GLU A 20 16.68 31.77 10.83
N GLY A 21 17.08 30.56 11.21
CA GLY A 21 16.86 29.97 12.51
C GLY A 21 15.44 29.44 12.71
N GLY A 22 15.28 28.64 13.78
CA GLY A 22 13.96 28.21 14.25
C GLY A 22 13.52 26.81 13.84
N PHE A 23 14.42 25.95 13.35
CA PHE A 23 14.15 24.50 13.27
C PHE A 23 15.24 23.70 13.98
N PRO A 24 14.90 22.78 14.89
CA PRO A 24 15.88 21.87 15.45
C PRO A 24 16.39 20.93 14.36
N ASP A 25 17.71 20.89 14.20
CA ASP A 25 18.36 19.88 13.38
C ASP A 25 18.39 18.55 14.12
N VAL A 26 17.30 17.79 13.98
CA VAL A 26 17.12 16.51 14.68
C VAL A 26 18.03 15.41 14.13
N LEU A 27 18.55 15.57 12.91
CA LEU A 27 19.37 14.55 12.24
C LEU A 27 20.85 14.64 12.62
N ARG A 28 21.34 15.83 12.99
CA ARG A 28 22.71 16.01 13.50
C ARG A 28 22.84 15.68 14.98
N VAL A 29 21.74 15.54 15.69
CA VAL A 29 21.74 15.17 17.11
C VAL A 29 21.91 13.64 17.23
N PRO A 30 22.98 13.14 17.88
CA PRO A 30 23.27 11.71 17.96
C PRO A 30 22.35 10.95 18.94
N ILE A 31 21.32 11.61 19.47
CA ILE A 31 20.38 11.06 20.45
C ILE A 31 18.95 11.18 19.91
N ILE A 32 18.13 10.18 20.22
CA ILE A 32 16.70 10.19 19.88
C ILE A 32 16.01 11.30 20.69
N ALA A 33 15.25 12.15 20.00
CA ALA A 33 14.47 13.22 20.60
C ALA A 33 13.51 12.70 21.67
N ARG A 34 13.51 13.34 22.83
CA ARG A 34 12.64 13.06 23.97
C ARG A 34 11.51 14.09 24.04
N ARG A 35 10.44 13.73 24.75
CA ARG A 35 9.32 14.65 25.03
C ARG A 35 9.78 15.92 25.77
N GLU A 36 10.82 15.79 26.56
CA GLU A 36 11.48 16.83 27.37
C GLU A 36 12.16 17.90 26.50
N ASP A 37 12.59 17.55 25.29
CA ASP A 37 13.32 18.45 24.40
C ASP A 37 12.43 19.55 23.80
N HIS A 38 11.11 19.41 23.98
CA HIS A 38 10.10 20.38 23.58
C HIS A 38 10.24 20.87 22.12
N LEU A 39 10.75 20.03 21.22
CA LEU A 39 11.04 20.37 19.81
C LEU A 39 9.86 21.04 19.09
N ALA A 40 8.63 20.57 19.36
CA ALA A 40 7.41 21.12 18.77
C ALA A 40 7.10 22.56 19.22
N ARG A 41 7.66 23.02 20.34
CA ARG A 41 7.54 24.40 20.86
C ARG A 41 8.70 25.30 20.44
N GLN A 42 9.77 24.71 19.87
CA GLN A 42 10.92 25.47 19.38
C GLN A 42 10.61 26.23 18.08
N VAL A 43 9.52 25.84 17.39
CA VAL A 43 9.06 26.49 16.15
C VAL A 43 7.64 27.00 16.34
N SER A 44 7.40 28.28 16.02
CA SER A 44 6.06 28.86 16.09
C SER A 44 5.09 28.20 15.08
N SER A 45 3.78 28.35 15.30
CA SER A 45 2.75 27.90 14.34
C SER A 45 2.91 28.60 12.99
N GLU A 46 3.18 29.89 13.02
CA GLU A 46 3.29 30.77 11.85
C GLU A 46 4.50 30.39 11.01
N ARG A 47 5.65 30.14 11.65
CA ARG A 47 6.87 29.71 10.95
C ARG A 47 6.72 28.31 10.33
N ARG A 48 6.01 27.39 11.01
CA ARG A 48 5.68 26.07 10.42
C ARG A 48 4.81 26.22 9.19
N GLN A 49 3.78 27.05 9.25
CA GLN A 49 2.90 27.32 8.12
C GLN A 49 3.65 27.97 6.95
N GLN A 50 4.58 28.88 7.22
CA GLN A 50 5.44 29.49 6.20
C GLN A 50 6.33 28.46 5.50
N VAL A 51 6.99 27.57 6.25
CA VAL A 51 7.90 26.58 5.65
C VAL A 51 7.17 25.45 4.92
N TYR A 52 6.05 24.96 5.47
CA TYR A 52 5.29 23.86 4.86
C TYR A 52 4.37 24.31 3.73
N CYS A 53 3.78 25.50 3.84
CA CYS A 53 2.76 25.97 2.90
C CYS A 53 3.21 27.16 2.06
N GLY A 54 4.37 27.76 2.34
CA GLY A 54 4.84 28.97 1.66
C GLY A 54 4.07 30.24 2.05
N ILE A 55 3.23 30.20 3.10
CA ILE A 55 2.33 31.30 3.48
C ILE A 55 2.94 32.09 4.65
N SER A 56 3.31 33.35 4.41
CA SER A 56 3.71 34.29 5.48
C SER A 56 2.49 35.00 6.06
N ALA A 57 2.50 35.28 7.37
CA ALA A 57 1.45 36.07 8.04
C ALA A 57 1.55 37.57 7.73
N GLU A 58 2.69 38.04 7.22
CA GLU A 58 2.89 39.44 6.85
C GLU A 58 2.38 39.68 5.42
N PRO A 59 1.39 40.57 5.21
CA PRO A 59 0.77 40.82 3.91
C PRO A 59 1.62 41.73 3.01
N SER A 60 2.91 41.94 3.32
CA SER A 60 3.80 42.59 2.36
C SER A 60 3.97 41.66 1.17
N TYR A 61 3.89 42.21 -0.03
CA TYR A 61 3.89 41.55 -1.34
C TYR A 61 5.19 40.76 -1.67
N ALA A 62 5.75 40.01 -0.73
CA ALA A 62 6.80 39.05 -1.01
C ALA A 62 6.16 37.88 -1.74
N GLU A 63 6.43 37.77 -3.04
CA GLU A 63 6.03 36.61 -3.83
C GLU A 63 6.44 35.31 -3.12
N PRO A 64 5.60 34.25 -3.18
CA PRO A 64 5.95 32.97 -2.59
C PRO A 64 7.25 32.46 -3.21
N VAL A 65 8.11 31.85 -2.38
CA VAL A 65 9.39 31.37 -2.88
C VAL A 65 9.16 30.19 -3.81
N HIS A 66 9.58 30.35 -5.07
CA HIS A 66 9.49 29.29 -6.06
C HIS A 66 10.73 28.39 -5.98
N VAL A 67 10.56 27.18 -5.44
CA VAL A 67 11.60 26.16 -5.40
C VAL A 67 11.57 25.34 -6.69
N CYS A 68 12.64 25.39 -7.46
CA CYS A 68 12.78 24.61 -8.68
C CYS A 68 13.71 23.41 -8.46
N LEU A 69 13.12 22.21 -8.39
CA LEU A 69 13.87 20.96 -8.20
C LEU A 69 14.81 20.65 -9.36
N ALA A 70 14.52 21.15 -10.57
CA ALA A 70 15.37 20.95 -11.74
C ALA A 70 16.73 21.67 -11.62
N THR A 71 16.82 22.72 -10.79
CA THR A 71 18.07 23.46 -10.53
C THR A 71 19.07 22.64 -9.72
N ASP A 72 18.58 21.75 -8.85
CA ASP A 72 19.41 20.89 -8.00
C ASP A 72 19.59 19.48 -8.58
N HIS A 73 18.82 19.16 -9.62
CA HIS A 73 18.86 17.85 -10.26
C HIS A 73 20.03 17.76 -11.25
N HIS A 74 21.21 17.47 -10.72
CA HIS A 74 22.35 17.00 -11.51
C HIS A 74 22.38 15.47 -11.48
N SER A 75 21.61 14.83 -12.36
CA SER A 75 21.72 13.38 -12.56
C SER A 75 22.89 13.05 -13.50
N ASP A 76 24.11 13.05 -12.97
CA ASP A 76 25.28 12.50 -13.67
C ASP A 76 25.29 10.96 -13.69
N THR A 77 24.33 10.31 -13.01
CA THR A 77 24.20 8.86 -12.94
C THR A 77 23.05 8.36 -13.81
N VAL A 78 23.37 7.46 -14.74
CA VAL A 78 22.40 6.69 -15.51
C VAL A 78 21.57 5.86 -14.52
N THR A 79 20.28 6.17 -14.40
CA THR A 79 19.36 5.41 -13.56
C THR A 79 19.14 4.02 -14.17
N GLU A 80 19.59 2.99 -13.46
CA GLU A 80 19.32 1.61 -13.81
C GLU A 80 17.87 1.26 -13.40
N VAL A 81 17.10 0.72 -14.33
CA VAL A 81 15.70 0.35 -14.09
C VAL A 81 15.66 -1.03 -13.43
N THR A 82 15.27 -1.08 -12.16
CA THR A 82 15.01 -2.33 -11.43
C THR A 82 13.51 -2.59 -11.35
N PHE A 83 13.09 -3.83 -11.56
CA PHE A 83 11.70 -4.26 -11.36
C PHE A 83 11.57 -5.11 -10.11
N ASP A 84 10.60 -4.78 -9.26
CA ASP A 84 10.15 -5.64 -8.17
C ASP A 84 8.91 -6.41 -8.65
N ILE A 85 8.97 -7.74 -8.67
CA ILE A 85 7.88 -8.60 -9.16
C ILE A 85 7.32 -9.39 -7.98
N ASP A 86 6.22 -8.88 -7.41
CA ASP A 86 5.55 -9.51 -6.27
C ASP A 86 4.67 -10.72 -6.67
N SER A 87 4.25 -10.80 -7.94
CA SER A 87 3.46 -11.94 -8.44
C SER A 87 3.44 -12.04 -9.96
N ILE A 88 3.23 -13.25 -10.48
CA ILE A 88 2.96 -13.54 -11.90
C ILE A 88 1.63 -14.28 -11.99
N VAL A 89 0.78 -13.88 -12.93
CA VAL A 89 -0.55 -14.47 -13.16
C VAL A 89 -0.57 -15.19 -14.50
N GLY A 90 -1.03 -16.43 -14.52
CA GLY A 90 -1.19 -17.22 -15.74
C GLY A 90 -2.55 -17.91 -15.78
N PHE A 91 -3.14 -18.01 -16.97
CA PHE A 91 -4.43 -18.68 -17.18
C PHE A 91 -4.21 -20.00 -17.90
N ALA A 92 -4.51 -21.12 -17.23
CA ALA A 92 -4.51 -22.43 -17.85
C ALA A 92 -5.76 -22.58 -18.74
N SER A 93 -5.59 -22.95 -20.01
CA SER A 93 -6.70 -23.20 -20.93
C SER A 93 -7.38 -24.57 -20.72
N SER A 94 -6.78 -25.45 -19.91
CA SER A 94 -7.33 -26.77 -19.59
C SER A 94 -6.74 -27.35 -18.31
N LEU A 95 -7.37 -28.41 -17.80
CA LEU A 95 -6.87 -29.19 -16.66
C LEU A 95 -5.61 -30.02 -17.00
N ALA A 96 -5.09 -29.95 -18.23
CA ALA A 96 -3.86 -30.63 -18.62
C ALA A 96 -2.63 -30.19 -17.80
N VAL A 97 -2.70 -29.04 -17.12
CA VAL A 97 -1.68 -28.60 -16.16
C VAL A 97 -1.52 -29.56 -14.97
N ALA A 98 -2.56 -30.34 -14.67
CA ALA A 98 -2.58 -31.33 -13.59
C ALA A 98 -2.42 -32.78 -14.09
N LYS A 99 -1.75 -32.99 -15.24
CA LYS A 99 -1.57 -34.33 -15.85
C LYS A 99 -0.94 -35.38 -14.92
N GLN A 100 -0.05 -34.95 -14.02
CA GLN A 100 0.59 -35.83 -13.05
C GLN A 100 -0.27 -36.06 -11.78
N GLY A 101 -1.47 -35.48 -11.75
CA GLY A 101 -2.41 -35.55 -10.63
C GLY A 101 -2.28 -34.38 -9.67
N VAL A 102 -3.04 -34.49 -8.58
CA VAL A 102 -3.09 -33.51 -7.49
C VAL A 102 -2.90 -34.25 -6.17
N ARG A 103 -1.98 -33.77 -5.34
CA ARG A 103 -1.87 -34.19 -3.94
C ARG A 103 -2.97 -33.49 -3.16
N TRP A 104 -4.06 -34.22 -2.95
CA TRP A 104 -5.28 -33.71 -2.33
C TRP A 104 -5.11 -33.55 -0.80
N ASN A 105 -5.62 -32.45 -0.27
CA ASN A 105 -5.69 -32.14 1.16
C ASN A 105 -7.14 -32.32 1.64
N PRO A 106 -7.54 -33.50 2.17
CA PRO A 106 -8.94 -33.78 2.48
C PRO A 106 -9.54 -32.92 3.61
N THR A 107 -8.70 -32.26 4.39
CA THR A 107 -9.10 -31.41 5.51
C THR A 107 -8.91 -29.94 5.18
N GLN A 108 -9.86 -29.10 5.63
CA GLN A 108 -9.73 -27.66 5.49
C GLN A 108 -8.64 -27.12 6.43
N MET A 109 -7.64 -26.46 5.87
CA MET A 109 -6.52 -25.91 6.64
C MET A 109 -6.97 -24.95 7.74
N ALA A 110 -6.37 -25.06 8.93
CA ALA A 110 -6.60 -24.22 10.13
C ALA A 110 -6.49 -22.73 9.83
N VAL A 111 -5.49 -22.40 9.04
CA VAL A 111 -5.10 -21.06 8.62
C VAL A 111 -5.01 -21.10 7.11
N SER A 112 -5.61 -20.12 6.43
CA SER A 112 -5.47 -19.98 4.99
C SER A 112 -4.01 -19.70 4.64
N ASP A 113 -3.48 -20.39 3.65
CA ASP A 113 -2.16 -20.12 3.04
C ASP A 113 -2.21 -18.88 2.13
N LEU A 114 -3.41 -18.46 1.72
CA LEU A 114 -3.65 -17.23 0.98
C LEU A 114 -3.79 -16.05 1.94
N GLN A 115 -2.69 -15.66 2.59
CA GLN A 115 -2.68 -14.55 3.57
C GLN A 115 -2.43 -13.18 2.95
N SER A 116 -1.78 -13.13 1.78
CA SER A 116 -1.46 -11.88 1.10
C SER A 116 -2.55 -11.51 0.09
N SER A 117 -2.70 -10.19 -0.13
CA SER A 117 -3.42 -9.71 -1.30
C SER A 117 -2.57 -10.02 -2.52
N LEU A 118 -2.93 -11.07 -3.25
CA LEU A 118 -2.51 -11.18 -4.65
C LEU A 118 -2.88 -9.86 -5.34
N HIS A 119 -2.00 -9.31 -6.18
CA HIS A 119 -2.26 -8.11 -6.99
C HIS A 119 -3.22 -8.42 -8.15
N LEU A 120 -4.34 -9.06 -7.82
CA LEU A 120 -5.45 -9.37 -8.70
C LEU A 120 -6.56 -8.36 -8.47
N ASP A 121 -7.27 -8.02 -9.55
CA ASP A 121 -8.50 -7.24 -9.42
C ASP A 121 -9.47 -7.93 -8.45
N PRO A 122 -10.09 -7.18 -7.53
CA PRO A 122 -11.10 -7.70 -6.63
C PRO A 122 -12.21 -8.45 -7.39
N LEU A 123 -12.57 -9.64 -6.90
CA LEU A 123 -13.58 -10.49 -7.53
C LEU A 123 -14.99 -10.16 -6.98
N PRO A 124 -16.04 -10.27 -7.81
CA PRO A 124 -17.40 -10.04 -7.38
C PRO A 124 -17.91 -11.16 -6.47
N VAL A 125 -18.45 -10.77 -5.31
CA VAL A 125 -19.13 -11.64 -4.36
C VAL A 125 -20.61 -11.28 -4.22
N GLN A 126 -21.41 -12.26 -3.80
CA GLN A 126 -22.83 -12.08 -3.48
C GLN A 126 -23.08 -12.56 -2.06
N TYR A 127 -23.81 -11.78 -1.28
CA TYR A 127 -24.17 -12.14 0.09
C TYR A 127 -25.55 -11.64 0.48
N LEU A 128 -26.13 -12.26 1.51
CA LEU A 128 -27.36 -11.80 2.14
C LEU A 128 -27.01 -11.02 3.41
N ASP A 129 -27.65 -9.88 3.62
CA ASP A 129 -27.57 -9.19 4.90
C ASP A 129 -28.44 -9.89 5.97
N PRO A 130 -28.33 -9.52 7.25
CA PRO A 130 -29.16 -10.09 8.32
C PRO A 130 -30.68 -9.92 8.11
N GLN A 131 -31.10 -9.02 7.21
CA GLN A 131 -32.49 -8.79 6.82
C GLN A 131 -32.91 -9.62 5.59
N GLY A 132 -32.03 -10.47 5.07
CA GLY A 132 -32.29 -11.34 3.92
C GLY A 132 -32.20 -10.64 2.56
N ARG A 133 -31.69 -9.41 2.49
CA ARG A 133 -31.53 -8.69 1.22
C ARG A 133 -30.22 -9.07 0.55
N SER A 134 -30.26 -9.23 -0.78
CA SER A 134 -29.08 -9.57 -1.58
C SER A 134 -28.24 -8.33 -1.88
N HIS A 135 -26.93 -8.48 -1.67
CA HIS A 135 -25.93 -7.46 -1.93
C HIS A 135 -24.83 -8.00 -2.84
N ARG A 136 -24.22 -7.11 -3.62
CA ARG A 136 -23.02 -7.38 -4.40
C ARG A 136 -21.89 -6.51 -3.89
N ALA A 137 -20.69 -7.08 -3.84
CA ALA A 137 -19.49 -6.35 -3.48
C ALA A 137 -18.28 -6.90 -4.22
N LEU A 138 -17.20 -6.14 -4.26
CA LEU A 138 -15.89 -6.57 -4.76
C LEU A 138 -14.98 -6.90 -3.57
N ARG A 139 -14.27 -8.03 -3.62
CA ARG A 139 -13.40 -8.51 -2.53
C ARG A 139 -12.07 -9.04 -3.05
N ALA A 140 -11.01 -8.83 -2.27
CA ALA A 140 -9.73 -9.43 -2.58
C ALA A 140 -9.82 -10.97 -2.43
N VAL A 141 -9.00 -11.70 -3.18
CA VAL A 141 -9.12 -13.17 -3.26
C VAL A 141 -9.00 -13.86 -1.90
N HIS A 142 -8.12 -13.35 -1.02
CA HIS A 142 -7.92 -13.89 0.34
C HIS A 142 -9.13 -13.70 1.27
N GLU A 143 -10.02 -12.76 0.97
CA GLU A 143 -11.23 -12.47 1.75
C GLU A 143 -12.41 -13.35 1.32
N ILE A 144 -12.31 -14.00 0.15
CA ILE A 144 -13.37 -14.84 -0.39
C ILE A 144 -13.29 -16.22 0.24
N PRO A 145 -14.42 -16.84 0.65
CA PRO A 145 -14.40 -18.18 1.20
C PRO A 145 -13.75 -19.16 0.22
N HIS A 146 -12.80 -19.95 0.71
CA HIS A 146 -12.07 -20.88 -0.13
C HIS A 146 -11.62 -22.14 0.60
N TYR A 147 -11.28 -23.14 -0.21
CA TYR A 147 -10.73 -24.40 0.23
C TYR A 147 -9.45 -24.70 -0.54
N THR A 148 -8.35 -24.87 0.18
CA THR A 148 -7.06 -25.31 -0.37
C THR A 148 -7.17 -26.79 -0.70
N PHE A 149 -7.54 -27.09 -1.95
CA PHE A 149 -7.79 -28.44 -2.43
C PHE A 149 -6.52 -29.30 -2.38
N GLY A 150 -5.36 -28.73 -2.69
CA GLY A 150 -4.13 -29.52 -2.70
C GLY A 150 -3.01 -28.84 -3.45
N ARG A 151 -2.03 -29.64 -3.89
CA ARG A 151 -0.89 -29.19 -4.69
C ARG A 151 -0.76 -29.98 -5.97
N LEU A 152 -0.30 -29.35 -7.04
CA LEU A 152 -0.07 -30.02 -8.32
C LEU A 152 1.11 -31.00 -8.20
N THR A 153 0.92 -32.25 -8.61
CA THR A 153 2.03 -33.21 -8.68
C THR A 153 3.01 -32.77 -9.76
N GLY A 154 4.31 -32.74 -9.44
CA GLY A 154 5.36 -32.24 -10.33
C GLY A 154 5.56 -30.71 -10.28
N PHE A 155 4.69 -29.98 -9.57
CA PHE A 155 4.80 -28.54 -9.28
C PHE A 155 4.33 -28.27 -7.85
N GLU A 156 5.11 -28.73 -6.87
CA GLU A 156 4.66 -28.87 -5.49
C GLU A 156 4.56 -27.54 -4.73
N ASP A 157 5.10 -26.48 -5.32
CA ASP A 157 4.96 -25.10 -4.85
C ASP A 157 3.67 -24.44 -5.35
N ILE A 158 2.92 -25.09 -6.25
CA ILE A 158 1.64 -24.59 -6.77
C ILE A 158 0.49 -25.21 -5.98
N SER A 159 -0.12 -24.41 -5.10
CA SER A 159 -1.40 -24.74 -4.44
C SER A 159 -2.57 -24.57 -5.40
N LEU A 160 -3.52 -25.51 -5.36
CA LEU A 160 -4.82 -25.41 -6.01
C LEU A 160 -5.87 -24.97 -4.97
N ILE A 161 -6.50 -23.83 -5.21
CA ILE A 161 -7.49 -23.22 -4.32
C ILE A 161 -8.84 -23.14 -5.03
N LEU A 162 -9.90 -23.60 -4.38
CA LEU A 162 -11.28 -23.48 -4.86
C LEU A 162 -11.96 -22.32 -4.13
N LEU A 163 -12.46 -21.34 -4.88
CA LEU A 163 -13.12 -20.13 -4.36
C LEU A 163 -14.65 -20.28 -4.41
N PHE A 164 -15.33 -19.74 -3.40
CA PHE A 164 -16.80 -19.78 -3.29
C PHE A 164 -17.40 -18.37 -3.08
N PRO A 165 -17.45 -17.52 -4.12
CA PRO A 165 -17.90 -16.12 -4.01
C PRO A 165 -19.34 -15.92 -3.52
N ARG A 166 -20.19 -16.95 -3.63
CA ARG A 166 -21.59 -16.93 -3.17
C ARG A 166 -21.77 -17.35 -1.71
N LEU A 167 -20.71 -17.85 -1.07
CA LEU A 167 -20.71 -18.18 0.36
C LEU A 167 -20.14 -17.03 1.21
N TYR A 168 -19.79 -15.90 0.58
CA TYR A 168 -19.25 -14.74 1.28
C TYR A 168 -20.26 -14.22 2.31
N ARG A 169 -19.75 -13.86 3.49
CA ARG A 169 -20.52 -13.29 4.60
C ARG A 169 -19.75 -12.12 5.16
N LYS A 170 -20.39 -10.96 5.28
CA LYS A 170 -19.72 -9.72 5.68
C LYS A 170 -19.19 -9.80 7.12
N GLU A 171 -19.88 -10.54 7.99
CA GLU A 171 -19.57 -10.69 9.41
C GLU A 171 -18.46 -11.72 9.67
N GLN A 172 -18.08 -12.50 8.65
CA GLN A 172 -17.12 -13.56 8.80
C GLN A 172 -15.69 -13.02 8.73
N GLN A 173 -14.93 -13.21 9.80
CA GLN A 173 -13.53 -12.76 9.88
C GLN A 173 -12.51 -13.72 9.26
N SER A 174 -12.96 -14.91 8.84
CA SER A 174 -12.11 -15.92 8.24
C SER A 174 -12.63 -16.28 6.86
N SER A 175 -11.78 -16.61 5.90
CA SER A 175 -12.16 -17.12 4.58
C SER A 175 -12.47 -18.62 4.57
N ARG A 176 -12.68 -19.22 5.75
CA ARG A 176 -12.98 -20.64 5.93
C ARG A 176 -14.44 -20.97 5.63
N LEU A 177 -14.69 -22.11 5.00
CA LEU A 177 -16.04 -22.67 4.92
C LEU A 177 -16.49 -23.11 6.32
N ARG A 178 -17.78 -22.96 6.62
CA ARG A 178 -18.40 -23.38 7.88
C ARG A 178 -19.02 -24.76 7.71
N ASP A 179 -19.25 -25.48 8.81
CA ASP A 179 -19.88 -26.81 8.76
C ASP A 179 -21.24 -26.81 8.04
N GLN A 180 -22.03 -25.75 8.22
CA GLN A 180 -23.30 -25.54 7.52
C GLN A 180 -23.17 -25.44 5.99
N ASP A 181 -21.98 -25.08 5.47
CA ASP A 181 -21.73 -24.98 4.02
C ASP A 181 -21.56 -26.36 3.36
N PHE A 182 -21.38 -27.41 4.16
CA PHE A 182 -21.26 -28.80 3.70
C PHE A 182 -22.56 -29.61 3.85
N GLN A 183 -23.62 -28.99 4.35
CA GLN A 183 -24.94 -29.63 4.45
C GLN A 183 -25.61 -29.59 3.08
N ILE A 184 -25.89 -30.77 2.52
CA ILE A 184 -26.57 -30.98 1.23
C ILE A 184 -28.05 -31.17 1.46
#